data_AF-A0A699ZI69-F1
#
_entry.id   AF-A0A699ZI69-F1
#
_cell.length_a   1.000
_cell.length_b   1.000
_cell.length_c   1.000
_cell.angle_alpha   90.00
_cell.angle_beta   90.00
_cell.angle_gamma   90.00
#
_symmetry.space_group_name_H-M   'P 1'
#
loop_
_entity.id
_entity.type
_entity.pdbx_description
1 polymer ?
#
loop_
_entity_poly.entity_id
_entity_poly.type
_entity_poly.pdbx_seq_one_letter_code
_entity_poly.pdbx_strand_id
1 'polypeptide(L)'
;MQAGLGPDGHRAMAQSFNDFVRKPELESLVQSAQQEELEAALKLQEKQQWRAFKDKVEAAGPEVLQALEPFLRHSVLRRLVMTFSNGEGQAAGLAAWALNPRVQAMLHRAKQLLDEGTVTGPELEHLMVQQLQSPLAAASQEFKEKSQPVAVLSADQLVGALNEHLAERRKAKAAWQRGDHSAARHAFQRALAVLNIVRGTSPQDNDEIALNKAATLLDCARLELAVQQPGAALDHCNQALQLTGPDAQLLVCRAEAHMARREYKAVEADLREASQLSPDCCDEVEEMRASMATMRQRDKVADSRQFKGFLTKAR
;
A
#
# COMPACT_ATOMS: atom_id res chain seq x y z
N MET A 1 31.45 -12.34 -43.27
CA MET A 1 31.28 -13.13 -42.03
C MET A 1 30.97 -12.16 -40.90
N GLN A 2 29.69 -11.95 -40.58
CA GLN A 2 29.31 -11.23 -39.35
C GLN A 2 29.36 -12.25 -38.22
N ALA A 3 30.43 -12.22 -37.43
CA ALA A 3 30.51 -12.98 -36.19
C ALA A 3 29.60 -12.27 -35.18
N GLY A 4 28.38 -12.80 -35.00
CA GLY A 4 27.49 -12.39 -33.92
C GLY A 4 28.16 -12.70 -32.57
N LEU A 5 28.04 -11.77 -31.63
CA LEU A 5 28.47 -11.99 -30.25
C LEU A 5 27.75 -13.23 -29.70
N GLY A 6 28.52 -14.17 -29.14
CA GLY A 6 27.94 -15.33 -28.45
C GLY A 6 27.11 -14.90 -27.23
N PRO A 7 26.30 -15.80 -26.67
CA PRO A 7 25.47 -15.52 -25.48
C PRO A 7 26.29 -14.97 -24.29
N ASP A 8 27.55 -15.39 -24.15
CA ASP A 8 28.47 -14.86 -23.13
C ASP A 8 28.94 -13.43 -23.41
N GLY A 9 29.10 -13.07 -24.70
CA GLY A 9 29.40 -11.71 -25.13
C GLY A 9 28.23 -10.76 -24.89
N HIS A 10 26.99 -11.23 -25.09
CA HIS A 10 25.79 -10.48 -24.73
C HIS A 10 25.67 -10.24 -23.22
N ARG A 11 26.02 -11.23 -22.39
CA ARG A 11 26.00 -11.11 -20.93
C ARG A 11 27.07 -10.13 -20.42
N ALA A 12 28.28 -10.22 -20.96
CA ALA A 12 29.37 -9.31 -20.61
C ALA A 12 29.08 -7.86 -21.03
N MET A 13 28.43 -7.67 -22.18
CA MET A 13 27.99 -6.35 -22.64
C MET A 13 26.84 -5.78 -21.80
N ALA A 14 25.88 -6.63 -21.38
CA ALA A 14 24.81 -6.22 -20.47
C ALA A 14 25.34 -5.84 -19.08
N GLN A 15 26.37 -6.54 -18.58
CA GLN A 15 27.04 -6.20 -17.32
C GLN A 15 27.80 -4.88 -17.43
N SER A 16 28.60 -4.68 -18.48
CA SER A 16 29.33 -3.43 -18.67
C SER A 16 28.40 -2.23 -18.89
N PHE A 17 27.24 -2.45 -19.51
CA PHE A 17 26.18 -1.43 -19.61
C PHE A 17 25.53 -1.13 -18.26
N ASN A 18 25.20 -2.14 -17.46
CA ASN A 18 24.67 -1.95 -16.11
C ASN A 18 25.67 -1.23 -15.19
N ASP A 19 26.95 -1.56 -15.29
CA ASP A 19 28.01 -0.89 -14.53
C ASP A 19 28.22 0.55 -14.98
N PHE A 20 28.04 0.83 -16.27
CA PHE A 20 28.06 2.18 -16.82
C PHE A 20 26.87 3.02 -16.32
N VAL A 21 25.65 2.47 -16.37
CA VAL A 21 24.41 3.12 -15.91
C VAL A 21 24.42 3.42 -14.40
N ARG A 22 25.14 2.62 -13.59
CA ARG A 22 25.27 2.79 -12.13
C ARG A 22 26.27 3.88 -11.70
N LYS A 23 26.92 4.58 -12.64
CA LYS A 23 27.81 5.68 -12.29
C LYS A 23 26.99 6.87 -11.78
N PRO A 24 27.35 7.48 -10.63
CA PRO A 24 26.59 8.60 -10.05
C PRO A 24 26.51 9.83 -10.96
N GLU A 25 27.48 9.99 -11.87
CA GLU A 25 27.49 11.07 -12.88
C GLU A 25 26.40 10.92 -13.96
N LEU A 26 25.87 9.70 -14.16
CA LEU A 26 24.90 9.38 -15.20
C LEU A 26 23.48 9.22 -14.66
N GLU A 27 23.31 9.24 -13.35
CA GLU A 27 22.03 8.98 -12.68
C GLU A 27 20.92 9.94 -13.15
N SER A 28 21.22 11.23 -13.27
CA SER A 28 20.24 12.23 -13.74
C SER A 28 19.86 12.05 -15.21
N LEU A 29 20.81 11.60 -16.04
CA LEU A 29 20.63 11.42 -17.48
C LEU A 29 19.82 10.15 -17.77
N VAL A 30 20.09 9.08 -17.03
CA VAL A 30 19.33 7.83 -17.07
C VAL A 30 17.90 8.05 -16.57
N GLN A 31 17.72 8.79 -15.47
CA GLN A 31 16.39 9.15 -14.97
C GLN A 31 15.59 9.96 -16.00
N SER A 32 16.21 10.94 -16.67
CA SER A 32 15.57 11.73 -17.72
C SER A 32 15.12 10.86 -18.90
N ALA A 33 16.00 9.96 -19.38
CA ALA A 33 15.65 9.06 -20.48
C ALA A 33 14.52 8.09 -20.09
N GLN A 34 14.55 7.54 -18.88
CA GLN A 34 13.48 6.67 -18.36
C GLN A 34 12.14 7.40 -18.26
N GLN A 35 12.16 8.69 -17.87
CA GLN A 35 10.95 9.52 -17.83
C GLN A 35 10.38 9.75 -19.24
N GLU A 36 11.23 10.07 -20.22
CA GLU A 36 10.80 10.26 -21.62
C GLU A 36 10.21 8.98 -22.22
N GLU A 37 10.84 7.83 -21.99
CA GLU A 37 10.34 6.52 -22.43
C GLU A 37 8.99 6.19 -21.78
N LEU A 38 8.87 6.43 -20.47
CA LEU A 38 7.62 6.24 -19.73
C LEU A 38 6.51 7.13 -20.29
N GLU A 39 6.78 8.41 -20.54
CA GLU A 39 5.82 9.33 -21.13
C GLU A 39 5.36 8.88 -22.53
N ALA A 40 6.31 8.43 -23.37
CA ALA A 40 6.00 7.93 -24.70
C ALA A 40 5.11 6.67 -24.64
N ALA A 41 5.42 5.76 -23.73
CA ALA A 41 4.64 4.55 -23.49
C ALA A 41 3.21 4.89 -23.00
N LEU A 42 3.08 5.80 -22.03
CA LEU A 42 1.78 6.26 -21.52
C LEU A 42 0.93 6.90 -22.62
N LYS A 43 1.51 7.79 -23.45
CA LYS A 43 0.82 8.42 -24.58
C LYS A 43 0.35 7.38 -25.62
N LEU A 44 1.15 6.34 -25.86
CA LEU A 44 0.77 5.26 -26.76
C LEU A 44 -0.38 4.43 -26.18
N GLN A 45 -0.32 4.10 -24.89
CA GLN A 45 -1.36 3.36 -24.17
C GLN A 45 -2.69 4.13 -24.18
N GLU A 46 -2.68 5.44 -23.91
CA GLU A 46 -3.88 6.28 -23.98
C GLU A 46 -4.51 6.27 -25.38
N LYS A 47 -3.70 6.35 -26.43
CA LYS A 47 -4.20 6.26 -27.83
C LYS A 47 -4.85 4.92 -28.12
N GLN A 48 -4.28 3.82 -27.62
CA GLN A 48 -4.85 2.48 -27.79
C GLN A 48 -6.17 2.32 -27.02
N GLN A 49 -6.21 2.75 -25.76
CA GLN A 49 -7.42 2.74 -24.94
C GLN A 49 -8.53 3.59 -25.57
N TRP A 50 -8.19 4.73 -26.15
CA TRP A 50 -9.15 5.60 -26.83
C TRP A 50 -9.76 4.93 -28.07
N ARG A 51 -8.96 4.21 -28.87
CA ARG A 51 -9.47 3.43 -30.01
C ARG A 51 -10.42 2.34 -29.54
N ALA A 52 -10.00 1.53 -28.58
CA ALA A 52 -10.83 0.47 -28.02
C ALA A 52 -12.14 1.01 -27.41
N PHE A 53 -12.10 2.19 -26.78
CA PHE A 53 -13.29 2.85 -26.27
C PHE A 53 -14.25 3.27 -27.39
N LYS A 54 -13.76 3.85 -28.49
CA LYS A 54 -14.60 4.20 -29.65
C LYS A 54 -15.32 2.97 -30.20
N ASP A 55 -14.59 1.88 -30.40
CA ASP A 55 -15.17 0.63 -30.90
C ASP A 55 -16.30 0.11 -29.98
N LYS A 56 -16.13 0.26 -28.65
CA LYS A 56 -17.16 -0.10 -27.66
C LYS A 56 -18.38 0.83 -27.69
N VAL A 57 -18.19 2.14 -27.89
CA VAL A 57 -19.30 3.11 -27.98
C VAL A 57 -20.10 2.86 -29.26
N GLU A 58 -19.43 2.61 -30.39
CA GLU A 58 -20.07 2.26 -31.65
C GLU A 58 -20.88 0.96 -31.52
N ALA A 59 -20.34 -0.05 -30.83
CA ALA A 59 -21.05 -1.29 -30.55
C ALA A 59 -22.25 -1.15 -29.59
N ALA A 60 -22.23 -0.14 -28.69
CA ALA A 60 -23.31 0.12 -27.73
C ALA A 60 -24.51 0.86 -28.34
N GLY A 61 -24.38 1.40 -29.55
CA GLY A 61 -25.45 2.03 -30.31
C GLY A 61 -25.44 3.57 -30.29
N PRO A 62 -26.23 4.19 -31.19
CA PRO A 62 -26.19 5.64 -31.42
C PRO A 62 -26.68 6.48 -30.24
N GLU A 63 -27.60 5.95 -29.44
CA GLU A 63 -28.12 6.64 -28.25
C GLU A 63 -27.03 6.90 -27.20
N VAL A 64 -26.13 5.93 -27.02
CA VAL A 64 -25.00 6.03 -26.07
C VAL A 64 -23.98 7.05 -26.56
N LEU A 65 -23.70 7.08 -27.88
CA LEU A 65 -22.81 8.08 -28.47
C LEU A 65 -23.36 9.50 -28.25
N GLN A 66 -24.65 9.71 -28.52
CA GLN A 66 -25.30 11.00 -28.32
C GLN A 66 -25.29 11.45 -26.86
N ALA A 67 -25.48 10.51 -25.92
CA ALA A 67 -25.43 10.78 -24.49
C ALA A 67 -24.02 11.15 -23.99
N LEU A 68 -22.96 10.67 -24.63
CA LEU A 68 -21.57 10.88 -24.19
C LEU A 68 -20.84 12.00 -24.94
N GLU A 69 -21.23 12.31 -26.18
CA GLU A 69 -20.60 13.31 -27.05
C GLU A 69 -20.29 14.65 -26.36
N PRO A 70 -21.20 15.25 -25.55
CA PRO A 70 -20.95 16.55 -24.92
C PRO A 70 -19.73 16.57 -23.99
N PHE A 71 -19.33 15.40 -23.46
CA PHE A 71 -18.29 15.26 -22.45
C PHE A 71 -16.92 14.92 -23.07
N LEU A 72 -16.89 14.36 -24.28
CA LEU A 72 -15.64 13.89 -24.92
C LEU A 72 -14.70 15.03 -25.35
N ARG A 73 -15.18 16.28 -25.36
CA ARG A 73 -14.39 17.47 -25.68
C ARG A 73 -13.37 17.83 -24.59
N HIS A 74 -13.71 17.56 -23.33
CA HIS A 74 -12.83 17.82 -22.19
C HIS A 74 -12.00 16.58 -21.90
N SER A 75 -10.67 16.72 -21.81
CA SER A 75 -9.75 15.59 -21.59
C SER A 75 -10.07 14.82 -20.30
N VAL A 76 -10.41 15.53 -19.24
CA VAL A 76 -10.79 14.96 -17.93
C VAL A 76 -12.08 14.16 -18.01
N LEU A 77 -13.14 14.75 -18.54
CA LEU A 77 -14.43 14.07 -18.67
C LEU A 77 -14.34 12.88 -19.64
N ARG A 78 -13.55 13.01 -20.70
CA ARG A 78 -13.25 11.91 -21.62
C ARG A 78 -12.61 10.73 -20.87
N ARG A 79 -11.58 10.98 -20.03
CA ARG A 79 -10.95 9.93 -19.23
C ARG A 79 -11.94 9.27 -18.26
N LEU A 80 -12.79 10.06 -17.60
CA LEU A 80 -13.83 9.54 -16.70
C LEU A 80 -14.83 8.64 -17.44
N VAL A 81 -15.34 9.09 -18.57
CA VAL A 81 -16.28 8.30 -19.38
C VAL A 81 -15.63 7.01 -19.89
N MET A 82 -14.35 7.03 -20.25
CA MET A 82 -13.61 5.82 -20.64
C MET A 82 -13.59 4.77 -19.52
N THR A 83 -13.57 5.18 -18.24
CA THR A 83 -13.58 4.23 -17.12
C THR A 83 -14.87 3.42 -16.99
N PHE A 84 -16.01 3.94 -17.50
CA PHE A 84 -17.28 3.19 -17.51
C PHE A 84 -17.21 1.91 -18.34
N SER A 85 -16.23 1.85 -19.27
CA SER A 85 -16.03 0.71 -20.16
C SER A 85 -15.09 -0.38 -19.61
N ASN A 86 -14.58 -0.21 -18.38
CA ASN A 86 -13.59 -1.09 -17.75
C ASN A 86 -14.20 -2.16 -16.81
N GLY A 87 -15.52 -2.17 -16.58
CA GLY A 87 -16.18 -3.18 -15.74
C GLY A 87 -16.25 -4.57 -16.40
N GLU A 88 -16.17 -5.63 -15.60
CA GLU A 88 -16.38 -7.01 -16.07
C GLU A 88 -17.86 -7.22 -16.45
N GLY A 89 -18.14 -7.05 -17.75
CA GLY A 89 -19.45 -7.18 -18.34
C GLY A 89 -19.49 -6.38 -19.64
N GLN A 90 -19.79 -7.04 -20.74
CA GLN A 90 -19.87 -6.50 -22.11
C GLN A 90 -20.71 -5.20 -22.20
N ALA A 91 -20.69 -4.54 -23.36
CA ALA A 91 -21.32 -3.26 -23.74
C ALA A 91 -22.61 -2.80 -22.98
N ALA A 92 -23.42 -3.73 -22.46
CA ALA A 92 -24.47 -3.48 -21.47
C ALA A 92 -24.02 -2.62 -20.25
N GLY A 93 -22.78 -2.77 -19.78
CA GLY A 93 -22.24 -1.94 -18.69
C GLY A 93 -22.07 -0.48 -19.11
N LEU A 94 -21.53 -0.23 -20.30
CA LEU A 94 -21.31 1.13 -20.82
C LEU A 94 -22.63 1.88 -21.02
N ALA A 95 -23.62 1.23 -21.63
CA ALA A 95 -24.95 1.82 -21.83
C ALA A 95 -25.65 2.12 -20.49
N ALA A 96 -25.56 1.20 -19.52
CA ALA A 96 -26.14 1.39 -18.20
C ALA A 96 -25.57 2.62 -17.45
N TRP A 97 -24.26 2.87 -17.57
CA TRP A 97 -23.63 4.06 -16.99
C TRP A 97 -23.93 5.33 -17.79
N ALA A 98 -23.82 5.26 -19.12
CA ALA A 98 -24.01 6.40 -20.01
C ALA A 98 -25.45 6.95 -19.97
N LEU A 99 -26.45 6.09 -19.79
CA LEU A 99 -27.86 6.48 -19.74
C LEU A 99 -28.37 6.72 -18.31
N ASN A 100 -27.51 6.57 -17.29
CA ASN A 100 -27.92 6.76 -15.90
C ASN A 100 -28.17 8.26 -15.62
N PRO A 101 -29.38 8.66 -15.17
CA PRO A 101 -29.72 10.07 -14.95
C PRO A 101 -28.83 10.77 -13.92
N ARG A 102 -28.37 10.05 -12.90
CA ARG A 102 -27.48 10.62 -11.86
C ARG A 102 -26.08 10.90 -12.43
N VAL A 103 -25.57 9.97 -13.23
CA VAL A 103 -24.25 10.11 -13.88
C VAL A 103 -24.28 11.26 -14.88
N GLN A 104 -25.35 11.34 -15.69
CA GLN A 104 -25.57 12.44 -16.62
C GLN A 104 -25.65 13.79 -15.92
N ALA A 105 -26.41 13.90 -14.82
CA ALA A 105 -26.48 15.13 -14.03
C ALA A 105 -25.11 15.55 -13.49
N MET A 106 -24.31 14.59 -13.00
CA MET A 106 -22.95 14.85 -12.52
C MET A 106 -22.01 15.31 -13.64
N LEU A 107 -22.02 14.63 -14.80
CA LEU A 107 -21.18 14.98 -15.95
C LEU A 107 -21.54 16.35 -16.53
N HIS A 108 -22.83 16.67 -16.61
CA HIS A 108 -23.29 18.00 -17.02
C HIS A 108 -22.85 19.08 -16.04
N ARG A 109 -22.92 18.82 -14.73
CA ARG A 109 -22.45 19.78 -13.72
C ARG A 109 -20.94 20.00 -13.82
N ALA A 110 -20.17 18.92 -13.98
CA ALA A 110 -18.72 19.01 -14.15
C ALA A 110 -18.35 19.75 -15.45
N LYS A 111 -19.07 19.50 -16.55
CA LYS A 111 -18.90 20.22 -17.82
C LYS A 111 -19.20 21.72 -17.66
N GLN A 112 -20.27 22.09 -16.97
CA GLN A 112 -20.59 23.51 -16.72
C GLN A 112 -19.43 24.20 -15.97
N LEU A 113 -18.90 23.57 -14.93
CA LEU A 113 -17.78 24.12 -14.16
C LEU A 113 -16.51 24.31 -15.01
N LEU A 114 -16.25 23.39 -15.95
CA LEU A 114 -15.13 23.48 -16.89
C LEU A 114 -15.34 24.55 -17.96
N ASP A 115 -16.56 24.65 -18.51
CA ASP A 115 -16.91 25.63 -19.55
C ASP A 115 -16.92 27.07 -18.99
N GLU A 116 -17.37 27.24 -17.75
CA GLU A 116 -17.37 28.51 -17.03
C GLU A 116 -15.96 28.93 -16.56
N GLY A 117 -14.98 28.02 -16.61
CA GLY A 117 -13.62 28.25 -16.13
C GLY A 117 -13.51 28.33 -14.60
N THR A 118 -14.56 27.97 -13.86
CA THR A 118 -14.60 27.96 -12.39
C THR A 118 -13.64 26.93 -11.81
N VAL A 119 -13.38 25.85 -12.55
CA VAL A 119 -12.43 24.79 -12.20
C VAL A 119 -11.67 24.39 -13.45
N THR A 120 -10.35 24.24 -13.38
CA THR A 120 -9.55 23.69 -14.48
C THR A 120 -9.61 22.16 -14.50
N GLY A 121 -9.29 21.56 -15.65
CA GLY A 121 -9.21 20.08 -15.75
C GLY A 121 -8.36 19.43 -14.64
N PRO A 122 -7.09 19.84 -14.44
CA PRO A 122 -6.22 19.28 -13.40
C PRO A 122 -6.79 19.46 -11.99
N GLU A 123 -7.40 20.60 -11.69
CA GLU A 123 -8.02 20.85 -10.38
C GLU A 123 -9.22 19.94 -10.14
N LEU A 124 -10.06 19.72 -11.16
CA LEU A 124 -11.19 18.80 -11.05
C LEU A 124 -10.71 17.38 -10.76
N GLU A 125 -9.67 16.92 -11.44
CA GLU A 125 -9.06 15.60 -11.18
C GLU A 125 -8.50 15.50 -9.77
N HIS A 126 -7.79 16.54 -9.33
CA HIS A 126 -7.24 16.59 -7.98
C HIS A 126 -8.34 16.50 -6.92
N LEU A 127 -9.43 17.26 -7.08
CA LEU A 127 -10.58 17.24 -6.16
C LEU A 127 -11.25 15.86 -6.12
N MET A 128 -11.41 15.20 -7.27
CA MET A 128 -11.97 13.86 -7.35
C MET A 128 -11.10 12.82 -6.63
N VAL A 129 -9.79 12.85 -6.88
CA VAL A 129 -8.83 11.95 -6.22
C VAL A 129 -8.79 12.22 -4.71
N GLN A 130 -8.76 13.50 -4.31
CA GLN A 130 -8.77 13.89 -2.89
C GLN A 130 -10.03 13.38 -2.18
N GLN A 131 -11.19 13.46 -2.83
CA GLN A 131 -12.44 12.95 -2.27
C GLN A 131 -12.42 11.43 -2.12
N LEU A 132 -11.85 10.70 -3.09
CA LEU A 132 -11.67 9.24 -3.00
C LEU A 132 -10.64 8.84 -1.94
N GLN A 133 -9.60 9.65 -1.73
CA GLN A 133 -8.58 9.40 -0.70
C GLN A 133 -9.03 9.79 0.71
N SER A 134 -10.13 10.54 0.85
CA SER A 134 -10.67 10.96 2.15
C SER A 134 -11.07 9.74 2.99
N PRO A 135 -10.57 9.59 4.24
CA PRO A 135 -10.93 8.48 5.12
C PRO A 135 -12.43 8.36 5.41
N LEU A 136 -13.18 9.46 5.22
CA LEU A 136 -14.62 9.53 5.43
C LEU A 136 -15.44 9.05 4.22
N ALA A 137 -14.81 8.86 3.06
CA ALA A 137 -15.50 8.38 1.87
C ALA A 137 -15.70 6.87 1.94
N ALA A 138 -16.93 6.42 1.70
CA ALA A 138 -17.30 4.99 1.72
C ALA A 138 -16.43 4.14 0.77
N ALA A 139 -16.00 4.70 -0.36
CA ALA A 139 -15.17 4.02 -1.36
C ALA A 139 -13.65 4.20 -1.12
N SER A 140 -13.22 4.85 -0.03
CA SER A 140 -11.80 5.19 0.15
C SER A 140 -10.91 3.97 0.31
N GLN A 141 -11.38 2.97 1.05
CA GLN A 141 -10.64 1.73 1.23
C GLN A 141 -10.53 0.95 -0.09
N GLU A 142 -11.64 0.79 -0.80
CA GLU A 142 -11.67 0.13 -2.11
C GLU A 142 -10.77 0.85 -3.13
N PHE A 143 -10.79 2.19 -3.14
CA PHE A 143 -9.92 2.98 -3.99
C PHE A 143 -8.44 2.75 -3.66
N LYS A 144 -8.07 2.75 -2.37
CA LYS A 144 -6.68 2.48 -1.95
C LYS A 144 -6.21 1.08 -2.33
N GLU A 145 -7.09 0.08 -2.27
CA GLU A 145 -6.77 -1.29 -2.65
C GLU A 145 -6.60 -1.43 -4.18
N LYS A 146 -7.51 -0.83 -4.96
CA LYS A 146 -7.49 -0.92 -6.43
C LYS A 146 -6.48 -0.01 -7.11
N SER A 147 -6.10 1.10 -6.49
CA SER A 147 -5.12 2.05 -7.04
C SER A 147 -3.67 1.70 -6.73
N GLN A 148 -3.44 0.69 -5.88
CA GLN A 148 -2.08 0.22 -5.61
C GLN A 148 -1.48 -0.40 -6.87
N PRO A 149 -0.30 0.07 -7.31
CA PRO A 149 0.37 -0.52 -8.47
C PRO A 149 0.75 -1.97 -8.13
N VAL A 150 0.39 -2.91 -8.99
CA VAL A 150 0.73 -4.33 -8.86
C VAL A 150 1.57 -4.76 -10.05
N ALA A 151 2.82 -5.13 -9.79
CA ALA A 151 3.75 -5.77 -10.71
C ALA A 151 3.66 -7.30 -10.53
N VAL A 152 3.07 -7.98 -11.51
CA VAL A 152 3.05 -9.44 -11.56
C VAL A 152 4.39 -9.94 -12.09
N LEU A 153 5.14 -10.66 -11.27
CA LEU A 153 6.49 -11.12 -11.57
C LEU A 153 6.54 -12.64 -11.71
N SER A 154 7.35 -13.13 -12.66
CA SER A 154 7.72 -14.54 -12.70
C SER A 154 8.66 -14.89 -11.54
N ALA A 155 8.83 -16.18 -11.24
CA ALA A 155 9.72 -16.63 -10.17
C ALA A 155 11.14 -16.05 -10.26
N ASP A 156 11.73 -16.01 -11.47
CA ASP A 156 13.07 -15.45 -11.68
C ASP A 156 13.15 -13.95 -11.36
N GLN A 157 12.11 -13.19 -11.70
CA GLN A 157 12.03 -11.75 -11.43
C GLN A 157 11.74 -11.48 -9.95
N LEU A 158 10.92 -12.33 -9.32
CA LEU A 158 10.57 -12.24 -7.91
C LEU A 158 11.79 -12.35 -7.00
N VAL A 159 12.74 -13.24 -7.32
CA VAL A 159 14.00 -13.36 -6.59
C VAL A 159 14.74 -12.02 -6.53
N GLY A 160 14.76 -11.26 -7.64
CA GLY A 160 15.35 -9.93 -7.68
C GLY A 160 14.67 -8.95 -6.71
N ALA A 161 13.34 -8.89 -6.75
CA ALA A 161 12.56 -8.00 -5.90
C ALA A 161 12.64 -8.36 -4.41
N LEU A 162 12.60 -9.66 -4.07
CA LEU A 162 12.77 -10.12 -2.69
C LEU A 162 14.18 -9.81 -2.17
N ASN A 163 15.21 -9.93 -3.00
CA ASN A 163 16.57 -9.55 -2.62
C ASN A 163 16.69 -8.04 -2.37
N GLU A 164 16.03 -7.20 -3.17
CA GLU A 164 15.99 -5.74 -2.95
C GLU A 164 15.32 -5.40 -1.62
N HIS A 165 14.16 -5.99 -1.34
CA HIS A 165 13.47 -5.86 -0.06
C HIS A 165 14.38 -6.25 1.11
N LEU A 166 15.06 -7.40 1.02
CA LEU A 166 15.95 -7.89 2.08
C LEU A 166 17.15 -6.96 2.28
N ALA A 167 17.68 -6.36 1.21
CA ALA A 167 18.75 -5.37 1.32
C ALA A 167 18.31 -4.12 2.09
N GLU A 168 17.11 -3.60 1.80
CA GLU A 168 16.53 -2.47 2.53
C GLU A 168 16.22 -2.83 3.99
N ARG A 169 15.69 -4.03 4.24
CA ARG A 169 15.43 -4.53 5.60
C ARG A 169 16.71 -4.66 6.42
N ARG A 170 17.81 -5.13 5.83
CA ARG A 170 19.13 -5.18 6.49
C ARG A 170 19.68 -3.78 6.77
N LYS A 171 19.54 -2.85 5.82
CA LYS A 171 19.91 -1.44 5.98
C LYS A 171 19.13 -0.80 7.14
N ALA A 172 17.84 -1.10 7.25
CA ALA A 172 16.99 -0.64 8.34
C ALA A 172 17.48 -1.16 9.69
N LYS A 173 17.76 -2.47 9.81
CA LYS A 173 18.31 -3.08 11.03
C LYS A 173 19.66 -2.47 11.43
N ALA A 174 20.55 -2.23 10.46
CA ALA A 174 21.83 -1.58 10.73
C ALA A 174 21.67 -0.13 11.21
N ALA A 175 20.73 0.63 10.63
CA ALA A 175 20.40 1.98 11.09
C ALA A 175 19.83 1.95 12.51
N TRP A 176 18.93 1.01 12.80
CA TRP A 176 18.32 0.84 14.10
C TRP A 176 19.35 0.48 15.18
N GLN A 177 20.29 -0.42 14.88
CA GLN A 177 21.40 -0.75 15.79
C GLN A 177 22.29 0.45 16.13
N ARG A 178 22.39 1.43 15.22
CA ARG A 178 23.10 2.70 15.45
C ARG A 178 22.27 3.74 16.21
N GLY A 179 21.03 3.43 16.57
CA GLY A 179 20.08 4.36 17.21
C GLY A 179 19.42 5.35 16.26
N ASP A 180 19.65 5.25 14.96
CA ASP A 180 19.02 6.12 13.97
C ASP A 180 17.64 5.56 13.57
N HIS A 181 16.66 5.84 14.41
CA HIS A 181 15.28 5.39 14.23
C HIS A 181 14.61 6.00 12.99
N SER A 182 15.01 7.21 12.57
CA SER A 182 14.46 7.86 11.39
C SER A 182 14.90 7.16 10.11
N ALA A 183 16.21 6.93 9.97
CA ALA A 183 16.74 6.18 8.83
C ALA A 183 16.25 4.73 8.83
N ALA A 184 16.11 4.10 10.00
CA ALA A 184 15.52 2.77 10.13
C ALA A 184 14.08 2.73 9.61
N ARG A 185 13.22 3.65 10.07
CA ARG A 185 11.81 3.74 9.62
C ARG A 185 11.73 3.96 8.11
N HIS A 186 12.53 4.88 7.57
CA HIS A 186 12.56 5.14 6.12
C HIS A 186 13.00 3.90 5.32
N ALA A 187 14.03 3.19 5.76
CA ALA A 187 14.48 1.97 5.08
C ALA A 187 13.44 0.83 5.18
N PHE A 188 12.78 0.66 6.32
CA PHE A 188 11.66 -0.28 6.42
C PHE A 188 10.47 0.08 5.53
N GLN A 189 10.13 1.36 5.41
CA GLN A 189 9.09 1.83 4.48
C GLN A 189 9.44 1.49 3.02
N ARG A 190 10.70 1.66 2.62
CA ARG A 190 11.18 1.25 1.30
C ARG A 190 11.08 -0.26 1.10
N ALA A 191 11.46 -1.04 2.10
CA ALA A 191 11.32 -2.49 2.06
C ALA A 191 9.84 -2.88 1.85
N LEU A 192 8.92 -2.33 2.66
CA LEU A 192 7.49 -2.59 2.53
C LEU A 192 6.93 -2.12 1.19
N ALA A 193 7.42 -1.02 0.62
CA ALA A 193 7.00 -0.54 -0.69
C ALA A 193 7.27 -1.58 -1.78
N VAL A 194 8.45 -2.21 -1.77
CA VAL A 194 8.78 -3.30 -2.71
C VAL A 194 7.79 -4.46 -2.54
N LEU A 195 7.51 -4.89 -1.32
CA LEU A 195 6.59 -6.02 -1.07
C LEU A 195 5.12 -5.69 -1.35
N ASN A 196 4.73 -4.41 -1.32
CA ASN A 196 3.36 -3.99 -1.60
C ASN A 196 3.05 -3.99 -3.10
N ILE A 197 4.06 -3.74 -3.93
CA ILE A 197 3.85 -3.67 -5.38
C ILE A 197 4.01 -5.02 -6.07
N VAL A 198 4.70 -5.99 -5.47
CA VAL A 198 5.00 -7.27 -6.14
C VAL A 198 3.89 -8.29 -5.91
N ARG A 199 3.53 -9.03 -6.95
CA ARG A 199 2.66 -10.21 -6.90
C ARG A 199 3.31 -11.36 -7.68
N GLY A 200 3.29 -12.56 -7.11
CA GLY A 200 3.81 -13.74 -7.77
C GLY A 200 2.80 -14.37 -8.73
N THR A 201 3.30 -15.14 -9.70
CA THR A 201 2.47 -15.90 -10.65
C THR A 201 1.82 -17.14 -10.03
N SER A 202 2.41 -17.71 -8.98
CA SER A 202 1.88 -18.89 -8.29
C SER A 202 1.39 -18.56 -6.87
N PRO A 203 0.51 -19.38 -6.28
CA PRO A 203 0.13 -19.25 -4.86
C PRO A 203 1.35 -19.29 -3.93
N GLN A 204 2.31 -20.18 -4.19
CA GLN A 204 3.52 -20.33 -3.38
C GLN A 204 4.37 -19.06 -3.38
N ASP A 205 4.50 -18.41 -4.55
CA ASP A 205 5.20 -17.12 -4.65
C ASP A 205 4.52 -16.04 -3.80
N ASN A 206 3.19 -16.04 -3.78
CA ASN A 206 2.40 -15.08 -3.01
C ASN A 206 2.49 -15.37 -1.50
N ASP A 207 2.55 -16.64 -1.10
CA ASP A 207 2.78 -17.05 0.29
C ASP A 207 4.16 -16.56 0.76
N GLU A 208 5.20 -16.70 -0.07
CA GLU A 208 6.55 -16.20 0.24
C GLU A 208 6.59 -14.67 0.36
N ILE A 209 5.90 -13.95 -0.51
CA ILE A 209 5.74 -12.49 -0.40
C ILE A 209 5.05 -12.14 0.92
N ALA A 210 3.98 -12.86 1.29
CA ALA A 210 3.24 -12.63 2.52
C ALA A 210 4.10 -12.88 3.76
N LEU A 211 4.89 -13.96 3.78
CA LEU A 211 5.84 -14.26 4.86
C LEU A 211 6.90 -13.17 5.02
N ASN A 212 7.51 -12.74 3.91
CA ASN A 212 8.50 -11.65 3.93
C ASN A 212 7.89 -10.32 4.39
N LYS A 213 6.64 -10.05 4.01
CA LYS A 213 5.90 -8.86 4.43
C LYS A 213 5.57 -8.88 5.90
N ALA A 214 5.03 -9.99 6.42
CA ALA A 214 4.75 -10.15 7.85
C ALA A 214 6.02 -10.02 8.70
N ALA A 215 7.13 -10.62 8.28
CA ALA A 215 8.40 -10.52 8.98
C ALA A 215 8.96 -9.08 9.02
N THR A 216 8.69 -8.29 7.97
CA THR A 216 9.09 -6.88 7.90
C THR A 216 8.19 -6.01 8.76
N LEU A 217 6.88 -6.26 8.74
CA LEU A 217 5.91 -5.60 9.60
C LEU A 217 6.21 -5.85 11.09
N LEU A 218 6.62 -7.07 11.46
CA LEU A 218 7.08 -7.37 12.82
C LEU A 218 8.29 -6.52 13.22
N ASP A 219 9.30 -6.38 12.35
CA ASP A 219 10.45 -5.51 12.63
C ASP A 219 10.03 -4.04 12.74
N CYS A 220 9.10 -3.58 11.90
CA CYS A 220 8.52 -2.23 12.02
C CYS A 220 7.81 -2.05 13.36
N ALA A 221 6.99 -3.02 13.79
CA ALA A 221 6.27 -2.96 15.05
C ALA A 221 7.23 -2.82 16.25
N ARG A 222 8.30 -3.61 16.25
CA ARG A 222 9.35 -3.52 17.29
C ARG A 222 10.07 -2.16 17.28
N LEU A 223 10.36 -1.62 16.09
CA LEU A 223 10.92 -0.26 15.99
C LEU A 223 9.94 0.78 16.55
N GLU A 224 8.66 0.72 16.21
CA GLU A 224 7.64 1.66 16.71
C GLU A 224 7.48 1.57 18.24
N LEU A 225 7.56 0.37 18.83
CA LEU A 225 7.60 0.20 20.28
C LEU A 225 8.83 0.86 20.91
N ALA A 226 10.01 0.71 20.29
CA ALA A 226 11.23 1.36 20.76
C ALA A 226 11.12 2.90 20.76
N VAL A 227 10.34 3.47 19.83
CA VAL A 227 10.08 4.92 19.73
C VAL A 227 8.80 5.34 20.48
N GLN A 228 8.24 4.48 21.33
CA GLN A 228 7.05 4.75 22.16
C GLN A 228 5.81 5.12 21.32
N GLN A 229 5.63 4.47 20.17
CA GLN A 229 4.46 4.61 19.29
C GLN A 229 3.64 3.31 19.26
N PRO A 230 2.99 2.91 20.36
CA PRO A 230 2.29 1.63 20.45
C PRO A 230 1.09 1.53 19.50
N GLY A 231 0.48 2.66 19.09
CA GLY A 231 -0.58 2.66 18.09
C GLY A 231 -0.10 2.15 16.72
N ALA A 232 1.00 2.70 16.22
CA ALA A 232 1.60 2.26 14.96
C ALA A 232 2.12 0.81 15.02
N ALA A 233 2.63 0.39 16.18
CA ALA A 233 3.03 -1.01 16.40
C ALA A 233 1.83 -1.97 16.28
N LEU A 234 0.68 -1.64 16.88
CA LEU A 234 -0.53 -2.44 16.75
C LEU A 234 -0.99 -2.55 15.30
N ASP A 235 -0.95 -1.46 14.54
CA ASP A 235 -1.36 -1.46 13.13
C ASP A 235 -0.48 -2.41 12.30
N HIS A 236 0.84 -2.38 12.51
CA HIS A 236 1.76 -3.31 11.85
C HIS A 236 1.53 -4.77 12.26
N CYS A 237 1.36 -5.05 13.56
CA CYS A 237 1.09 -6.41 14.03
C CYS A 237 -0.22 -6.96 13.46
N ASN A 238 -1.29 -6.15 13.45
CA ASN A 238 -2.57 -6.56 12.90
C ASN A 238 -2.51 -6.84 11.40
N GLN A 239 -1.80 -6.01 10.63
CA GLN A 239 -1.57 -6.26 9.21
C GLN A 239 -0.78 -7.55 8.98
N ALA A 240 0.24 -7.82 9.79
CA ALA A 240 1.05 -9.03 9.65
C ALA A 240 0.24 -10.30 9.96
N LEU A 241 -0.55 -10.28 11.05
CA LEU A 241 -1.43 -11.40 11.43
C LEU A 241 -2.54 -11.66 10.40
N GLN A 242 -3.00 -10.64 9.69
CA GLN A 242 -3.94 -10.82 8.57
C GLN A 242 -3.31 -11.54 7.37
N LEU A 243 -1.99 -11.43 7.18
CA LEU A 243 -1.28 -12.03 6.04
C LEU A 243 -0.92 -13.49 6.29
N THR A 244 -0.38 -13.80 7.47
CA THR A 244 0.19 -15.14 7.76
C THR A 244 -0.66 -15.95 8.74
N GLY A 245 -1.70 -15.35 9.32
CA GLY A 245 -2.42 -15.94 10.43
C GLY A 245 -1.68 -15.79 11.77
N PRO A 246 -2.11 -16.52 12.80
CA PRO A 246 -1.57 -16.40 14.15
C PRO A 246 -0.11 -16.87 14.24
N ASP A 247 0.75 -15.99 14.73
CA ASP A 247 2.18 -16.23 14.93
C ASP A 247 2.59 -15.77 16.34
N ALA A 248 3.37 -16.60 17.04
CA ALA A 248 3.71 -16.35 18.43
C ALA A 248 4.51 -15.04 18.62
N GLN A 249 5.45 -14.72 17.73
CA GLN A 249 6.26 -13.50 17.86
C GLN A 249 5.44 -12.24 17.60
N LEU A 250 4.54 -12.28 16.61
CA LEU A 250 3.61 -11.19 16.32
C LEU A 250 2.62 -10.96 17.47
N LEU A 251 2.10 -12.04 18.07
CA LEU A 251 1.20 -11.95 19.22
C LEU A 251 1.90 -11.38 20.45
N VAL A 252 3.14 -11.80 20.74
CA VAL A 252 3.93 -11.23 21.84
C VAL A 252 4.21 -9.74 21.57
N CYS A 253 4.66 -9.38 20.37
CA CYS A 253 4.90 -7.97 20.01
C CYS A 253 3.61 -7.12 20.09
N ARG A 254 2.45 -7.68 19.73
CA ARG A 254 1.15 -7.02 19.87
C ARG A 254 0.75 -6.85 21.34
N ALA A 255 1.00 -7.86 22.16
CA ALA A 255 0.80 -7.82 23.61
C ALA A 255 1.64 -6.72 24.27
N GLU A 256 2.90 -6.52 23.87
CA GLU A 256 3.73 -5.41 24.33
C GLU A 256 3.10 -4.05 24.01
N ALA A 257 2.59 -3.89 22.79
CA ALA A 257 1.91 -2.67 22.38
C ALA A 257 0.63 -2.40 23.18
N HIS A 258 -0.17 -3.45 23.45
CA HIS A 258 -1.33 -3.37 24.33
C HIS A 258 -0.94 -3.06 25.78
N MET A 259 0.17 -3.61 26.29
CA MET A 259 0.68 -3.29 27.63
C MET A 259 1.06 -1.81 27.74
N ALA A 260 1.73 -1.25 26.74
CA ALA A 260 2.10 0.16 26.69
C ALA A 260 0.86 1.08 26.74
N ARG A 261 -0.28 0.62 26.19
CA ARG A 261 -1.59 1.30 26.24
C ARG A 261 -2.45 0.94 27.46
N ARG A 262 -1.95 0.09 28.37
CA ARG A 262 -2.65 -0.42 29.56
C ARG A 262 -3.91 -1.23 29.25
N GLU A 263 -3.96 -1.87 28.09
CA GLU A 263 -5.08 -2.66 27.61
C GLU A 263 -4.98 -4.13 28.07
N TYR A 264 -4.96 -4.33 29.39
CA TYR A 264 -4.60 -5.62 30.02
C TYR A 264 -5.41 -6.83 29.55
N LYS A 265 -6.68 -6.66 29.18
CA LYS A 265 -7.51 -7.76 28.66
C LYS A 265 -7.01 -8.28 27.31
N ALA A 266 -6.55 -7.38 26.44
CA ALA A 266 -6.01 -7.75 25.14
C ALA A 266 -4.65 -8.44 25.30
N VAL A 267 -3.81 -7.95 26.21
CA VAL A 267 -2.53 -8.57 26.59
C VAL A 267 -2.73 -10.03 27.03
N GLU A 268 -3.67 -10.28 27.95
CA GLU A 268 -3.95 -11.64 28.43
C GLU A 268 -4.41 -12.60 27.31
N ALA A 269 -5.17 -12.08 26.33
CA ALA A 269 -5.62 -12.87 25.18
C ALA A 269 -4.44 -13.24 24.27
N ASP A 270 -3.65 -12.25 23.86
CA ASP A 270 -2.50 -12.43 22.97
C ASP A 270 -1.44 -13.35 23.59
N LEU A 271 -1.12 -13.15 24.88
CA LEU A 271 -0.16 -14.00 25.59
C LEU A 271 -0.65 -15.43 25.80
N ARG A 272 -1.96 -15.66 25.92
CA ARG A 272 -2.52 -17.02 26.00
C ARG A 272 -2.34 -17.73 24.67
N GLU A 273 -2.71 -17.07 23.58
CA GLU A 273 -2.61 -17.62 22.23
C GLU A 273 -1.15 -17.88 21.85
N ALA A 274 -0.23 -16.94 22.13
CA ALA A 274 1.20 -17.12 21.88
C ALA A 274 1.76 -18.37 22.59
N SER A 275 1.43 -18.57 23.87
CA SER A 275 1.88 -19.75 24.63
C SER A 275 1.32 -21.07 24.13
N GLN A 276 0.22 -21.06 23.37
CA GLN A 276 -0.33 -22.27 22.74
C GLN A 276 0.36 -22.59 21.41
N LEU A 277 0.87 -21.58 20.71
CA LEU A 277 1.47 -21.74 19.38
C LEU A 277 2.94 -22.18 19.43
N SER A 278 3.73 -21.61 20.34
CA SER A 278 5.15 -21.92 20.45
C SER A 278 5.60 -22.05 21.91
N PRO A 279 6.15 -23.20 22.33
CA PRO A 279 6.75 -23.35 23.65
C PRO A 279 7.95 -22.41 23.87
N ASP A 280 8.62 -21.98 22.81
CA ASP A 280 9.85 -21.17 22.91
C ASP A 280 9.60 -19.75 23.42
N CYS A 281 8.36 -19.24 23.32
CA CYS A 281 8.01 -17.93 23.83
C CYS A 281 7.53 -17.97 25.30
N CYS A 282 7.46 -19.14 25.94
CA CYS A 282 6.91 -19.28 27.29
C CYS A 282 7.60 -18.38 28.31
N ASP A 283 8.94 -18.29 28.29
CA ASP A 283 9.69 -17.49 29.26
C ASP A 283 9.38 -15.98 29.12
N GLU A 284 9.38 -15.47 27.88
CA GLU A 284 9.04 -14.08 27.56
C GLU A 284 7.57 -13.77 27.93
N VAL A 285 6.67 -14.72 27.67
CA VAL A 285 5.26 -14.62 28.02
C VAL A 285 5.06 -14.57 29.53
N GLU A 286 5.76 -15.40 30.31
CA GLU A 286 5.66 -15.39 31.77
C GLU A 286 6.24 -14.11 32.38
N GLU A 287 7.37 -13.61 31.86
CA GLU A 287 7.91 -12.31 32.26
C GLU A 287 6.91 -11.18 32.01
N MET A 288 6.27 -11.19 30.85
CA MET A 288 5.28 -10.19 30.48
C MET A 288 4.02 -10.29 31.34
N ARG A 289 3.56 -11.51 31.69
CA ARG A 289 2.45 -11.74 32.62
C ARG A 289 2.77 -11.18 34.01
N ALA A 290 3.98 -11.40 34.50
CA ALA A 290 4.43 -10.85 35.78
C ALA A 290 4.47 -9.31 35.74
N SER A 291 5.07 -8.74 34.70
CA SER A 291 5.13 -7.29 34.48
C SER A 291 3.73 -6.66 34.44
N MET A 292 2.82 -7.26 33.66
CA MET A 292 1.42 -6.86 33.57
C MET A 292 0.71 -6.87 34.93
N ALA A 293 0.89 -7.94 35.73
CA ALA A 293 0.28 -8.05 37.05
C ALA A 293 0.74 -6.91 37.98
N THR A 294 2.03 -6.56 37.95
CA THR A 294 2.55 -5.44 38.75
C THR A 294 2.01 -4.09 38.31
N MET A 295 1.95 -3.82 36.99
CA MET A 295 1.38 -2.58 36.45
C MET A 295 -0.11 -2.45 36.79
N ARG A 296 -0.89 -3.52 36.56
CA ARG A 296 -2.33 -3.55 36.86
C ARG A 296 -2.60 -3.29 38.35
N GLN A 297 -1.77 -3.80 39.24
CA GLN A 297 -1.91 -3.56 40.67
C GLN A 297 -1.57 -2.11 41.05
N ARG A 298 -0.52 -1.53 40.45
CA ARG A 298 -0.17 -0.11 40.65
C ARG A 298 -1.29 0.82 40.21
N ASP A 299 -1.87 0.56 39.05
CA ASP A 299 -2.97 1.36 38.51
C ASP A 299 -4.23 1.26 39.38
N LYS A 300 -4.61 0.05 39.82
CA LYS A 300 -5.72 -0.13 40.77
C LYS A 300 -5.53 0.67 42.06
N VAL A 301 -4.31 0.72 42.59
CA VAL A 301 -3.98 1.48 43.80
C VAL A 301 -4.05 2.99 43.53
N ALA A 302 -3.56 3.44 42.36
CA ALA A 302 -3.63 4.83 41.95
C ALA A 302 -5.09 5.29 41.78
N ASP A 303 -5.90 4.52 41.06
CA ASP A 303 -7.35 4.77 40.88
C ASP A 303 -8.08 4.82 42.22
N SER A 304 -7.80 3.87 43.12
CA SER A 304 -8.39 3.84 44.46
C SER A 304 -8.02 5.08 45.29
N ARG A 305 -6.78 5.57 45.18
CA ARG A 305 -6.36 6.81 45.85
C ARG A 305 -7.04 8.03 45.26
N GLN A 306 -7.12 8.11 43.93
CA GLN A 306 -7.76 9.21 43.22
C GLN A 306 -9.26 9.27 43.56
N PHE A 307 -9.95 8.13 43.54
CA PHE A 307 -11.37 8.04 43.90
C PHE A 307 -11.64 8.46 45.35
N LYS A 308 -10.81 8.01 46.30
CA LYS A 308 -10.89 8.45 47.69
C LYS A 308 -10.67 9.97 47.83
N GLY A 309 -9.73 10.53 47.07
CA GLY A 309 -9.47 11.97 47.05
C GLY A 309 -10.61 12.81 46.46
N PHE A 310 -11.36 12.28 45.49
CA PHE A 310 -12.58 12.92 44.99
C PHE A 310 -13.70 12.93 46.06
N LEU A 311 -13.90 11.81 46.76
CA LEU A 311 -14.92 11.71 47.80
C LEU A 311 -14.65 12.60 49.01
N THR A 312 -13.39 12.85 49.36
CA THR A 312 -13.03 13.75 50.46
C THR A 312 -13.11 15.23 50.10
N LYS A 313 -12.95 15.60 48.82
CA LYS A 313 -13.11 16.98 48.34
C LYS A 313 -14.57 17.40 48.08
N ALA A 314 -15.48 16.42 47.99
CA ALA A 314 -16.91 16.65 47.76
C ALA A 314 -17.73 16.77 49.07
N ARG A 315 -17.06 16.75 50.24
CA ARG A 315 -17.62 17.06 51.55
C ARG A 315 -17.10 18.41 52.02
#